data_AF-R9GX56-F1
#
_entry.id   AF-R9GX56-F1
#
_cell.length_a   1.000
_cell.length_b   1.000
_cell.length_c   1.000
_cell.angle_alpha   90.00
_cell.angle_beta   90.00
_cell.angle_gamma   90.00
#
_symmetry.space_group_name_H-M   'P 1'
#
loop_
_entity.id
_entity.type
_entity.pdbx_description
1 polymer ?
#
loop_
_entity_poly.entity_id
_entity_poly.type
_entity_poly.pdbx_seq_one_letter_code
_entity_poly.pdbx_strand_id
1 'polypeptide(L)'
;MKLIQKTPKWAAVTMILFTVAACQKNEMGLDDSSETKTTITVENVLVSKPLVESGEFKGSSPSNLILPGQSVTIEFSAARKEAISFATMYGWSNDLFFAPLNPGILVYDTNGNPIQGDVSEQVKLWDNGTRINQAPGANVNHPGVADSKIITEVKGTDAQGNTYLPASNLIKATLKYIGNSVFNLTLENTSGGTANQTPLSPGVWAVSYVVGENLQNATPLYSSGKPTANGLTDIAEMGSNTRLCDYLKTITGIFTPLSPILVVVYNGIENPIYKVGEVDRGQGLKALAQMGNADTLANYLKGKPGIKAVYVLPDPATKVLLPIIGNQAGGKVSQEISVSKNDKLAIATMYGFSNDWFFATSGDDIDATQKGDISMSMSLFDNGTAINQFPGAGITQFNLAGTPLKESKVIAAVPNPNAFTTLPAITDIIRVILQ
;
A
#
# COMPACT_ATOMS: atom_id res chain seq x y z
N MET A 1 -19.76 93.09 78.38
CA MET A 1 -20.05 91.90 79.19
C MET A 1 -20.86 90.93 78.33
N LYS A 2 -20.34 89.72 78.10
CA LYS A 2 -20.96 88.50 77.52
C LYS A 2 -21.68 88.57 76.15
N LEU A 3 -21.03 87.89 75.18
CA LEU A 3 -21.51 86.78 74.34
C LEU A 3 -22.96 86.77 73.80
N ILE A 4 -23.13 86.74 72.47
CA ILE A 4 -23.67 85.60 71.67
C ILE A 4 -23.93 86.00 70.20
N GLN A 5 -23.36 85.17 69.31
CA GLN A 5 -23.72 84.75 67.94
C GLN A 5 -24.46 85.69 66.97
N LYS A 6 -23.92 85.82 65.75
CA LYS A 6 -24.64 85.62 64.47
C LYS A 6 -23.70 85.08 63.38
N THR A 7 -24.07 83.93 62.80
CA THR A 7 -23.65 83.48 61.45
C THR A 7 -24.60 84.10 60.41
N PRO A 8 -24.21 84.36 59.14
CA PRO A 8 -24.31 83.28 58.13
C PRO A 8 -23.37 83.35 56.89
N LYS A 9 -23.23 82.16 56.27
CA LYS A 9 -23.09 81.85 54.83
C LYS A 9 -21.84 82.32 54.06
N TRP A 10 -20.98 81.34 53.76
CA TRP A 10 -19.90 81.38 52.78
C TRP A 10 -20.42 81.28 51.34
N ALA A 11 -19.94 82.18 50.49
CA ALA A 11 -19.80 82.00 49.05
C ALA A 11 -18.32 81.83 48.75
N ALA A 12 -17.92 80.73 48.10
CA ALA A 12 -16.53 80.50 47.70
C ALA A 12 -16.36 80.84 46.22
N VAL A 13 -15.38 81.70 45.96
CA VAL A 13 -14.98 82.26 44.68
C VAL A 13 -14.03 81.31 43.96
N THR A 14 -14.23 81.24 42.66
CA THR A 14 -13.49 80.52 41.61
C THR A 14 -12.02 80.95 41.53
N MET A 15 -11.09 79.99 41.39
CA MET A 15 -9.73 80.25 40.94
C MET A 15 -9.42 79.33 39.76
N ILE A 16 -9.16 79.97 38.61
CA ILE A 16 -8.81 79.34 37.33
C ILE A 16 -7.30 79.07 37.33
N LEU A 17 -6.88 77.84 37.03
CA LEU A 17 -5.52 77.52 36.62
C LEU A 17 -5.51 76.91 35.21
N PHE A 18 -4.57 77.40 34.41
CA PHE A 18 -4.30 77.05 33.02
C PHE A 18 -3.95 75.56 32.82
N THR A 19 -4.59 74.92 31.83
CA THR A 19 -4.13 73.66 31.24
C THR A 19 -3.44 73.93 29.91
N VAL A 20 -2.25 73.37 29.73
CA VAL A 20 -1.50 73.35 28.46
C VAL A 20 -1.48 71.92 27.90
N ALA A 21 -1.74 71.86 26.59
CA ALA A 21 -1.21 70.94 25.57
C ALA A 21 -1.55 69.43 25.62
N ALA A 22 -2.24 68.96 24.57
CA ALA A 22 -1.64 68.22 23.44
C ALA A 22 -2.59 67.13 22.90
N CYS A 23 -2.66 67.03 21.57
CA CYS A 23 -3.60 66.22 20.80
C CYS A 23 -3.63 64.74 21.19
N GLN A 24 -4.84 64.18 21.33
CA GLN A 24 -5.08 62.74 21.29
C GLN A 24 -4.67 62.20 19.92
N LYS A 25 -3.58 61.42 19.91
CA LYS A 25 -3.22 60.56 18.78
C LYS A 25 -4.09 59.32 18.89
N ASN A 26 -4.93 59.07 17.89
CA ASN A 26 -5.60 57.80 17.70
C ASN A 26 -4.57 56.67 17.81
N GLU A 27 -4.79 55.74 18.74
CA GLU A 27 -4.07 54.48 18.76
C GLU A 27 -4.40 53.73 17.47
N MET A 28 -3.43 53.73 16.56
CA MET A 28 -3.43 52.88 15.38
C MET A 28 -3.36 51.43 15.85
N GLY A 29 -4.12 50.57 15.18
CA GLY A 29 -4.45 49.21 15.58
C GLY A 29 -3.28 48.40 16.14
N LEU A 30 -3.59 47.68 17.22
CA LEU A 30 -2.81 46.56 17.69
C LEU A 30 -2.56 45.60 16.52
N ASP A 31 -1.28 45.38 16.22
CA ASP A 31 -0.81 44.38 15.29
C ASP A 31 -1.19 43.00 15.84
N ASP A 32 -2.17 42.34 15.19
CA ASP A 32 -2.71 41.01 15.54
C ASP A 32 -1.76 39.90 15.07
N SER A 33 -0.45 40.10 15.29
CA SER A 33 0.65 39.26 14.80
C SER A 33 1.24 38.37 15.90
N SER A 34 0.45 38.01 16.92
CA SER A 34 0.93 37.10 17.97
C SER A 34 1.12 35.71 17.40
N GLU A 35 2.37 35.34 17.15
CA GLU A 35 2.76 34.01 16.72
C GLU A 35 2.51 33.01 17.86
N THR A 36 1.86 31.91 17.53
CA THR A 36 1.52 30.82 18.45
C THR A 36 2.23 29.54 18.03
N LYS A 37 2.52 28.68 18.99
CA LYS A 37 3.12 27.37 18.72
C LYS A 37 2.03 26.29 18.71
N THR A 38 2.09 25.41 17.72
CA THR A 38 1.23 24.23 17.59
C THR A 38 2.10 23.04 17.18
N THR A 39 1.71 21.83 17.54
CA THR A 39 2.45 20.63 17.10
C THR A 39 1.65 19.90 16.04
N ILE A 40 2.25 19.72 14.86
CA ILE A 40 1.72 18.81 13.85
C ILE A 40 2.26 17.40 14.09
N THR A 41 1.40 16.40 14.04
CA THR A 41 1.77 14.98 14.05
C THR A 41 1.18 14.30 12.83
N VAL A 42 2.01 13.52 12.13
CA VAL A 42 1.60 12.72 10.98
C VAL A 42 1.95 11.26 11.23
N GLU A 43 0.98 10.38 11.02
CA GLU A 43 1.09 8.95 11.25
C GLU A 43 0.69 8.17 10.00
N ASN A 44 1.40 7.10 9.69
CA ASN A 44 0.91 6.07 8.76
C ASN A 44 0.07 5.08 9.56
N VAL A 45 -1.25 5.14 9.39
CA VAL A 45 -2.23 4.31 10.12
C VAL A 45 -2.74 3.13 9.28
N LEU A 46 -2.19 2.94 8.08
CA LEU A 46 -2.54 1.81 7.22
C LEU A 46 -2.23 0.48 7.91
N VAL A 47 -3.24 -0.38 8.02
CA VAL A 47 -3.04 -1.80 8.32
C VAL A 47 -2.63 -2.54 7.05
N SER A 48 -1.33 -2.79 6.91
CA SER A 48 -0.79 -3.38 5.69
C SER A 48 -1.21 -4.83 5.48
N LYS A 49 -1.21 -5.25 4.22
CA LYS A 49 -1.51 -6.62 3.79
C LYS A 49 -0.28 -7.24 3.11
N PRO A 50 0.03 -8.52 3.36
CA PRO A 50 1.25 -9.14 2.83
C PRO A 50 1.19 -9.53 1.35
N LEU A 51 0.01 -9.60 0.73
CA LEU A 51 -0.15 -9.95 -0.69
C LEU A 51 -0.54 -8.73 -1.52
N VAL A 52 0.14 -8.57 -2.67
CA VAL A 52 -0.15 -7.54 -3.68
C VAL A 52 -1.46 -7.86 -4.37
N GLU A 53 -1.53 -9.08 -4.90
CA GLU A 53 -2.66 -9.58 -5.67
C GLU A 53 -2.91 -11.05 -5.32
N SER A 54 -4.17 -11.46 -5.43
CA SER A 54 -4.58 -12.85 -5.31
C SER A 54 -5.87 -13.07 -6.06
N GLY A 55 -6.11 -14.28 -6.51
CA GLY A 55 -7.36 -14.61 -7.15
C GLY A 55 -7.59 -16.11 -7.27
N GLU A 56 -8.63 -16.43 -8.03
CA GLU A 56 -9.00 -17.79 -8.39
C GLU A 56 -8.80 -18.03 -9.89
N PHE A 57 -8.67 -19.30 -10.27
CA PHE A 57 -8.70 -19.72 -11.65
C PHE A 57 -9.48 -21.02 -11.78
N LYS A 58 -10.02 -21.27 -12.97
CA LYS A 58 -10.81 -22.46 -13.29
C LYS A 58 -10.76 -22.80 -14.76
N GLY A 59 -11.02 -24.06 -15.09
CA GLY A 59 -11.19 -24.49 -16.47
C GLY A 59 -12.46 -23.92 -17.11
N SER A 60 -12.49 -23.92 -18.44
CA SER A 60 -13.62 -23.41 -19.24
C SER A 60 -14.76 -24.43 -19.42
N SER A 61 -14.59 -25.65 -18.92
CA SER A 61 -15.61 -26.71 -18.97
C SER A 61 -16.77 -26.44 -18.00
N PRO A 62 -17.97 -27.04 -18.20
CA PRO A 62 -19.09 -26.89 -17.27
C PRO A 62 -18.79 -27.37 -15.83
N SER A 63 -17.85 -28.30 -15.66
CA SER A 63 -17.39 -28.76 -14.35
C SER A 63 -16.33 -27.85 -13.72
N ASN A 64 -15.91 -26.78 -14.43
CA ASN A 64 -14.81 -25.89 -14.07
C ASN A 64 -13.44 -26.58 -13.92
N LEU A 65 -13.35 -27.88 -14.27
CA LEU A 65 -12.10 -28.63 -14.27
C LEU A 65 -11.26 -28.26 -15.49
N ILE A 66 -9.94 -28.33 -15.34
CA ILE A 66 -8.97 -28.28 -16.44
C ILE A 66 -8.65 -29.72 -16.81
N LEU A 67 -9.33 -30.24 -17.83
CA LEU A 67 -9.15 -31.61 -18.31
C LEU A 67 -7.81 -31.75 -19.06
N PRO A 68 -7.30 -32.97 -19.26
CA PRO A 68 -6.10 -33.19 -20.08
C PRO A 68 -6.21 -32.52 -21.47
N GLY A 69 -5.16 -31.80 -21.86
CA GLY A 69 -5.07 -30.98 -23.07
C GLY A 69 -5.71 -29.59 -22.97
N GLN A 70 -6.33 -29.24 -21.84
CA GLN A 70 -6.86 -27.89 -21.59
C GLN A 70 -5.86 -27.03 -20.83
N SER A 71 -6.03 -25.72 -20.98
CA SER A 71 -5.22 -24.72 -20.29
C SER A 71 -6.08 -23.61 -19.66
N VAL A 72 -5.53 -22.97 -18.63
CA VAL A 72 -6.03 -21.72 -18.06
C VAL A 72 -4.90 -20.70 -18.03
N THR A 73 -5.22 -19.41 -18.13
CA THR A 73 -4.23 -18.33 -18.00
C THR A 73 -4.62 -17.42 -16.85
N ILE A 74 -3.62 -17.11 -16.03
CA ILE A 74 -3.69 -16.16 -14.92
C ILE A 74 -2.91 -14.92 -15.34
N GLU A 75 -3.56 -13.76 -15.31
CA GLU A 75 -2.92 -12.46 -15.48
C GLU A 75 -2.68 -11.84 -14.10
N PHE A 76 -1.48 -11.33 -13.85
CA PHE A 76 -1.12 -10.71 -12.57
C PHE A 76 0.01 -9.68 -12.76
N SER A 77 0.11 -8.71 -11.85
CA SER A 77 1.25 -7.79 -11.79
C SER A 77 2.28 -8.29 -10.78
N ALA A 78 3.56 -8.09 -11.09
CA ALA A 78 4.64 -8.35 -10.15
C ALA A 78 5.88 -7.50 -10.46
N ALA A 79 6.60 -7.14 -9.40
CA ALA A 79 7.91 -6.49 -9.45
C ALA A 79 9.06 -7.50 -9.28
N ARG A 80 10.30 -6.99 -9.31
CA ARG A 80 11.49 -7.78 -9.00
C ARG A 80 11.37 -8.41 -7.62
N LYS A 81 11.89 -9.64 -7.50
CA LYS A 81 11.91 -10.47 -6.27
C LYS A 81 10.53 -10.94 -5.79
N GLU A 82 9.45 -10.47 -6.39
CA GLU A 82 8.12 -11.02 -6.13
C GLU A 82 7.97 -12.39 -6.80
N ALA A 83 7.14 -13.23 -6.19
CA ALA A 83 6.90 -14.59 -6.63
C ALA A 83 5.40 -14.84 -6.78
N ILE A 84 5.03 -15.52 -7.88
CA ILE A 84 3.69 -16.06 -8.07
C ILE A 84 3.63 -17.46 -7.46
N SER A 85 2.63 -17.70 -6.62
CA SER A 85 2.29 -19.02 -6.09
C SER A 85 0.88 -19.40 -6.53
N PHE A 86 0.63 -20.69 -6.75
CA PHE A 86 -0.70 -21.22 -7.06
C PHE A 86 -0.91 -22.60 -6.45
N ALA A 87 -2.16 -23.03 -6.28
CA ALA A 87 -2.50 -24.38 -5.86
C ALA A 87 -3.74 -24.89 -6.61
N THR A 88 -3.68 -26.13 -7.12
CA THR A 88 -4.80 -26.86 -7.74
C THR A 88 -4.68 -28.35 -7.45
N MET A 89 -5.81 -29.04 -7.30
CA MET A 89 -5.87 -30.45 -6.95
C MET A 89 -5.35 -31.35 -8.08
N TYR A 90 -4.63 -32.42 -7.73
CA TYR A 90 -4.57 -33.62 -8.56
C TYR A 90 -5.92 -34.34 -8.39
N GLY A 91 -6.84 -34.14 -9.35
CA GLY A 91 -8.24 -34.53 -9.18
C GLY A 91 -8.52 -36.02 -8.95
N TRP A 92 -7.63 -36.92 -9.36
CA TRP A 92 -7.73 -38.37 -9.13
C TRP A 92 -6.77 -38.87 -8.03
N SER A 93 -6.68 -38.12 -6.94
CA SER A 93 -5.93 -38.45 -5.73
C SER A 93 -6.75 -38.13 -4.48
N ASN A 94 -6.41 -38.70 -3.33
CA ASN A 94 -7.16 -38.44 -2.11
C ASN A 94 -6.98 -37.01 -1.59
N ASP A 95 -5.75 -36.49 -1.66
CA ASP A 95 -5.38 -35.18 -1.14
C ASP A 95 -4.09 -34.61 -1.77
N LEU A 96 -3.73 -35.00 -2.99
CA LEU A 96 -2.56 -34.44 -3.66
C LEU A 96 -2.91 -33.15 -4.42
N PHE A 97 -1.95 -32.22 -4.50
CA PHE A 97 -2.11 -30.96 -5.21
C PHE A 97 -0.82 -30.53 -5.93
N PHE A 98 -0.98 -29.77 -7.01
CA PHE A 98 0.10 -29.11 -7.72
C PHE A 98 0.29 -27.69 -7.19
N ALA A 99 1.52 -27.35 -6.85
CA ALA A 99 1.93 -25.99 -6.49
C ALA A 99 3.42 -25.78 -6.75
N PRO A 100 3.87 -24.55 -7.05
CA PRO A 100 5.29 -24.23 -7.07
C PRO A 100 5.96 -24.51 -5.72
N LEU A 101 7.26 -24.83 -5.73
CA LEU A 101 8.07 -24.87 -4.52
C LEU A 101 7.99 -23.54 -3.78
N ASN A 102 7.91 -23.55 -2.44
CA ASN A 102 8.03 -22.32 -1.65
C ASN A 102 9.39 -21.64 -1.93
N PRO A 103 9.46 -20.32 -2.20
CA PRO A 103 8.41 -19.33 -1.95
C PRO A 103 7.48 -19.00 -3.14
N GLY A 104 7.52 -19.77 -4.22
CA GLY A 104 6.81 -19.50 -5.47
C GLY A 104 7.76 -19.41 -6.65
N ILE A 105 7.21 -19.11 -7.83
CA ILE A 105 7.97 -18.86 -9.06
C ILE A 105 8.36 -17.39 -9.07
N LEU A 106 9.66 -17.10 -8.96
CA LEU A 106 10.16 -15.75 -9.23
C LEU A 106 9.90 -15.38 -10.69
N VAL A 107 9.47 -14.15 -10.96
CA VAL A 107 9.10 -13.72 -12.31
C VAL A 107 10.15 -12.81 -12.98
N TYR A 108 11.20 -12.46 -12.25
CA TYR A 108 12.39 -11.78 -12.76
C TYR A 108 13.65 -12.58 -12.41
N ASP A 109 14.62 -12.58 -13.31
CA ASP A 109 15.95 -13.14 -13.07
C ASP A 109 16.79 -12.22 -12.16
N THR A 110 18.00 -12.66 -11.80
CA THR A 110 18.93 -11.90 -10.96
C THR A 110 19.44 -10.61 -11.61
N ASN A 111 19.33 -10.49 -12.94
CA ASN A 111 19.69 -9.28 -13.69
C ASN A 111 18.48 -8.33 -13.81
N GLY A 112 17.32 -8.71 -13.30
CA GLY A 112 16.09 -7.94 -13.37
C GLY A 112 15.37 -8.02 -14.71
N ASN A 113 15.68 -9.01 -15.56
CA ASN A 113 14.92 -9.30 -16.78
C ASN A 113 13.71 -10.17 -16.45
N PRO A 114 12.56 -9.96 -17.12
CA PRO A 114 11.40 -10.82 -16.91
C PRO A 114 11.68 -12.24 -17.38
N ILE A 115 11.34 -13.24 -16.55
CA ILE A 115 11.41 -14.65 -16.89
C ILE A 115 10.25 -14.97 -17.83
N GLN A 116 10.56 -15.66 -18.92
CA GLN A 116 9.60 -16.04 -19.96
C GLN A 116 9.87 -17.46 -20.45
N GLY A 117 8.83 -18.12 -20.94
CA GLY A 117 8.89 -19.49 -21.41
C GLY A 117 8.53 -20.51 -20.31
N ASP A 118 9.03 -21.72 -20.48
CA ASP A 118 8.67 -22.88 -19.66
C ASP A 118 9.29 -22.76 -18.25
N VAL A 119 8.43 -22.82 -17.23
CA VAL A 119 8.79 -22.84 -15.81
C VAL A 119 8.25 -24.09 -15.09
N SER A 120 7.86 -25.12 -15.83
CA SER A 120 7.20 -26.33 -15.30
C SER A 120 8.05 -27.05 -14.25
N GLU A 121 9.37 -27.00 -14.37
CA GLU A 121 10.30 -27.58 -13.37
C GLU A 121 10.14 -26.98 -11.97
N GLN A 122 9.56 -25.79 -11.84
CA GLN A 122 9.30 -25.14 -10.55
C GLN A 122 8.00 -25.63 -9.89
N VAL A 123 7.11 -26.27 -10.66
CA VAL A 123 5.87 -26.87 -10.16
C VAL A 123 6.18 -28.25 -9.58
N LYS A 124 5.67 -28.53 -8.39
CA LYS A 124 5.84 -29.81 -7.68
C LYS A 124 4.48 -30.43 -7.36
N LEU A 125 4.51 -31.74 -7.13
CA LEU A 125 3.38 -32.49 -6.60
C LEU A 125 3.54 -32.60 -5.09
N TRP A 126 2.48 -32.28 -4.37
CA TRP A 126 2.45 -32.23 -2.92
C TRP A 126 1.36 -33.16 -2.38
N ASP A 127 1.67 -33.82 -1.29
CA ASP A 127 0.74 -34.54 -0.44
C ASP A 127 0.31 -33.60 0.69
N ASN A 128 -1.00 -33.37 0.83
CA ASN A 128 -1.55 -32.48 1.86
C ASN A 128 -1.47 -33.10 3.27
N GLY A 129 -1.36 -34.43 3.36
CA GLY A 129 -1.22 -35.19 4.59
C GLY A 129 -2.52 -35.41 5.35
N THR A 130 -3.68 -35.15 4.75
CA THR A 130 -4.99 -35.29 5.40
C THR A 130 -5.69 -36.60 5.05
N ARG A 131 -5.18 -37.35 4.07
CA ARG A 131 -5.73 -38.65 3.67
C ARG A 131 -4.64 -39.69 3.45
N ILE A 132 -5.01 -40.96 3.58
CA ILE A 132 -4.16 -42.09 3.17
C ILE A 132 -4.28 -42.22 1.66
N ASN A 133 -3.17 -42.10 0.92
CA ASN A 133 -3.20 -42.22 -0.53
C ASN A 133 -3.56 -43.62 -1.02
N GLN A 134 -4.33 -43.64 -2.11
CA GLN A 134 -4.57 -44.83 -2.92
C GLN A 134 -3.81 -44.72 -4.24
N ALA A 135 -3.73 -45.83 -4.98
CA ALA A 135 -3.18 -45.81 -6.34
C ALA A 135 -3.92 -44.76 -7.19
N PRO A 136 -3.21 -43.82 -7.84
CA PRO A 136 -3.83 -42.70 -8.53
C PRO A 136 -4.67 -43.17 -9.72
N GLY A 137 -5.83 -42.56 -9.92
CA GLY A 137 -6.71 -42.85 -11.05
C GLY A 137 -8.20 -42.61 -10.76
N ALA A 138 -9.03 -42.74 -11.80
CA ALA A 138 -10.46 -42.40 -11.73
C ALA A 138 -11.28 -43.22 -10.72
N ASN A 139 -10.72 -44.31 -10.19
CA ASN A 139 -11.36 -45.18 -9.21
C ASN A 139 -10.96 -44.84 -7.75
N VAL A 140 -10.17 -43.79 -7.53
CA VAL A 140 -9.85 -43.30 -6.18
C VAL A 140 -11.15 -42.94 -5.46
N ASN A 141 -11.27 -43.37 -4.20
CA ASN A 141 -12.41 -43.02 -3.37
C ASN A 141 -12.18 -41.65 -2.74
N HIS A 142 -13.08 -40.69 -2.96
CA HIS A 142 -12.95 -39.34 -2.42
C HIS A 142 -13.90 -39.08 -1.23
N PRO A 143 -13.41 -38.53 -0.11
CA PRO A 143 -12.02 -38.14 0.14
C PRO A 143 -11.13 -39.31 0.61
N GLY A 144 -11.70 -40.49 0.87
CA GLY A 144 -10.96 -41.66 1.36
C GLY A 144 -10.75 -41.65 2.89
N VAL A 145 -9.73 -42.36 3.36
CA VAL A 145 -9.46 -42.54 4.80
C VAL A 145 -8.69 -41.34 5.33
N ALA A 146 -9.14 -40.76 6.45
CA ALA A 146 -8.46 -39.64 7.10
C ALA A 146 -7.07 -40.01 7.63
N ASP A 147 -6.13 -39.08 7.49
CA ASP A 147 -4.81 -39.07 8.13
C ASP A 147 -4.54 -37.67 8.73
N SER A 148 -3.44 -37.51 9.44
CA SER A 148 -3.01 -36.23 10.02
C SER A 148 -1.49 -36.13 10.00
N LYS A 149 -0.96 -35.81 8.82
CA LYS A 149 0.46 -35.60 8.52
C LYS A 149 0.71 -34.14 8.14
N ILE A 150 1.97 -33.87 7.80
CA ILE A 150 2.44 -32.59 7.31
C ILE A 150 2.49 -32.61 5.77
N ILE A 151 2.40 -31.43 5.17
CA ILE A 151 2.54 -31.28 3.73
C ILE A 151 3.94 -31.70 3.29
N THR A 152 4.01 -32.66 2.36
CA THR A 152 5.26 -33.27 1.91
C THR A 152 5.31 -33.34 0.38
N GLU A 153 6.48 -33.12 -0.22
CA GLU A 153 6.65 -33.25 -1.68
C GLU A 153 6.63 -34.73 -2.09
N VAL A 154 5.87 -35.06 -3.14
CA VAL A 154 5.87 -36.40 -3.74
C VAL A 154 6.98 -36.49 -4.79
N LYS A 155 8.06 -37.22 -4.45
CA LYS A 155 9.24 -37.39 -5.31
C LYS A 155 9.24 -38.76 -5.97
N GLY A 156 8.41 -38.92 -6.99
CA GLY A 156 8.27 -40.17 -7.74
C GLY A 156 7.43 -41.23 -7.04
N THR A 157 7.46 -41.31 -5.71
CA THR A 157 6.62 -42.23 -4.94
C THR A 157 6.07 -41.55 -3.68
N ASP A 158 4.80 -41.80 -3.34
CA ASP A 158 4.19 -41.32 -2.09
C ASP A 158 4.51 -42.26 -0.90
N ALA A 159 3.98 -41.93 0.28
CA ALA A 159 4.21 -42.71 1.50
C ALA A 159 3.62 -44.13 1.46
N GLN A 160 2.66 -44.39 0.55
CA GLN A 160 1.99 -45.68 0.39
C GLN A 160 2.61 -46.53 -0.74
N GLY A 161 3.63 -46.01 -1.43
CA GLY A 161 4.32 -46.73 -2.50
C GLY A 161 3.72 -46.50 -3.89
N ASN A 162 2.75 -45.59 -4.05
CA ASN A 162 2.18 -45.31 -5.36
C ASN A 162 3.14 -44.43 -6.18
N THR A 163 3.29 -44.74 -7.47
CA THR A 163 4.26 -44.06 -8.35
C THR A 163 3.63 -42.91 -9.13
N TYR A 164 4.36 -41.81 -9.24
CA TYR A 164 3.98 -40.60 -9.95
C TYR A 164 5.09 -40.14 -10.89
N LEU A 165 4.71 -39.70 -12.07
CA LEU A 165 5.58 -38.93 -12.94
C LEU A 165 5.95 -37.58 -12.28
N PRO A 166 7.09 -36.98 -12.66
CA PRO A 166 7.39 -35.60 -12.27
C PRO A 166 6.24 -34.65 -12.60
N ALA A 167 5.99 -33.67 -11.74
CA ALA A 167 4.91 -32.71 -11.95
C ALA A 167 5.04 -31.95 -13.28
N SER A 168 6.26 -31.65 -13.73
CA SER A 168 6.50 -31.02 -15.04
C SER A 168 6.05 -31.86 -16.25
N ASN A 169 5.83 -33.17 -16.07
CA ASN A 169 5.25 -34.04 -17.10
C ASN A 169 3.71 -34.06 -17.07
N LEU A 170 3.07 -33.50 -16.04
CA LEU A 170 1.62 -33.55 -15.82
C LEU A 170 0.96 -32.17 -15.92
N ILE A 171 1.70 -31.12 -15.56
CA ILE A 171 1.29 -29.74 -15.68
C ILE A 171 2.43 -28.94 -16.32
N LYS A 172 2.13 -28.27 -17.43
CA LYS A 172 3.03 -27.32 -18.06
C LYS A 172 2.70 -25.90 -17.60
N ALA A 173 3.68 -25.22 -17.03
CA ALA A 173 3.57 -23.83 -16.60
C ALA A 173 4.44 -22.95 -17.51
N THR A 174 3.84 -21.94 -18.15
CA THR A 174 4.56 -21.02 -19.04
C THR A 174 4.33 -19.58 -18.61
N LEU A 175 5.41 -18.82 -18.41
CA LEU A 175 5.35 -17.38 -18.17
C LEU A 175 5.50 -16.60 -19.47
N LYS A 176 4.72 -15.55 -19.61
CA LYS A 176 4.86 -14.54 -20.67
C LYS A 176 4.77 -13.15 -20.07
N TYR A 177 5.77 -12.32 -20.32
CA TYR A 177 5.73 -10.92 -19.95
C TYR A 177 4.97 -10.14 -21.01
N ILE A 178 3.92 -9.42 -20.61
CA ILE A 178 3.07 -8.65 -21.53
C ILE A 178 3.32 -7.13 -21.44
N GLY A 179 4.33 -6.72 -20.68
CA GLY A 179 4.70 -5.32 -20.49
C GLY A 179 4.12 -4.73 -19.22
N ASN A 180 4.64 -3.57 -18.80
CA ASN A 180 4.18 -2.81 -17.64
C ASN A 180 4.08 -3.59 -16.33
N SER A 181 4.97 -4.56 -16.10
CA SER A 181 4.97 -5.48 -14.94
C SER A 181 3.87 -6.53 -14.92
N VAL A 182 3.13 -6.69 -16.00
CA VAL A 182 2.09 -7.70 -16.10
C VAL A 182 2.63 -8.96 -16.75
N PHE A 183 2.24 -10.10 -16.19
CA PHE A 183 2.59 -11.44 -16.65
C PHE A 183 1.34 -12.28 -16.87
N ASN A 184 1.41 -13.15 -17.88
CA ASN A 184 0.52 -14.28 -18.01
C ASN A 184 1.24 -15.55 -17.57
N LEU A 185 0.67 -16.25 -16.59
CA LEU A 185 1.00 -17.63 -16.26
C LEU A 185 -0.06 -18.54 -16.88
N THR A 186 0.35 -19.30 -17.90
CA THR A 186 -0.50 -20.32 -18.51
C THR A 186 -0.19 -21.68 -17.87
N LEU A 187 -1.22 -22.31 -17.31
CA LEU A 187 -1.18 -23.67 -16.79
C LEU A 187 -1.92 -24.59 -17.76
N GLU A 188 -1.22 -25.54 -18.36
CA GLU A 188 -1.77 -26.56 -19.24
C GLU A 188 -1.71 -27.93 -18.57
N ASN A 189 -2.83 -28.66 -18.57
CA ASN A 189 -2.86 -30.03 -18.09
C ASN A 189 -2.31 -30.98 -19.18
N THR A 190 -1.06 -31.40 -19.02
CA THR A 190 -0.37 -32.29 -19.97
C THR A 190 -0.42 -33.76 -19.55
N SER A 191 -1.21 -34.12 -18.54
CA SER A 191 -1.28 -35.49 -18.01
C SER A 191 -1.93 -36.52 -18.94
N GLY A 192 -2.55 -36.09 -20.04
CA GLY A 192 -3.29 -36.95 -20.97
C GLY A 192 -2.44 -38.08 -21.57
N GLY A 193 -2.96 -39.31 -21.53
CA GLY A 193 -2.26 -40.49 -22.05
C GLY A 193 -1.09 -40.98 -21.20
N THR A 194 -0.81 -40.33 -20.06
CA THR A 194 0.21 -40.80 -19.10
C THR A 194 -0.38 -41.80 -18.11
N ALA A 195 0.49 -42.50 -17.37
CA ALA A 195 0.07 -43.38 -16.26
C ALA A 195 -0.56 -42.60 -15.08
N ASN A 196 -0.33 -41.28 -15.01
CA ASN A 196 -0.86 -40.39 -13.98
C ASN A 196 -1.80 -39.33 -14.60
N GLN A 197 -2.58 -39.72 -15.61
CA GLN A 197 -3.62 -38.85 -16.15
C GLN A 197 -4.56 -38.41 -15.03
N THR A 198 -4.92 -37.12 -14.98
CA THR A 198 -5.83 -36.57 -13.98
C THR A 198 -6.46 -35.26 -14.47
N PRO A 199 -7.70 -34.92 -14.11
CA PRO A 199 -8.17 -33.54 -14.19
C PRO A 199 -7.47 -32.67 -13.13
N LEU A 200 -7.39 -31.36 -13.38
CA LEU A 200 -7.04 -30.36 -12.36
C LEU A 200 -8.31 -29.63 -11.90
N SER A 201 -8.40 -29.33 -10.60
CA SER A 201 -9.52 -28.56 -10.05
C SER A 201 -9.39 -27.06 -10.37
N PRO A 202 -10.45 -26.26 -10.11
CA PRO A 202 -10.27 -24.85 -9.80
C PRO A 202 -9.20 -24.65 -8.72
N GLY A 203 -8.50 -23.53 -8.80
CA GLY A 203 -7.40 -23.23 -7.88
C GLY A 203 -7.39 -21.78 -7.45
N VAL A 204 -6.37 -21.45 -6.67
CA VAL A 204 -6.07 -20.07 -6.24
C VAL A 204 -4.65 -19.69 -6.62
N TRP A 205 -4.38 -18.40 -6.69
CA TRP A 205 -3.06 -17.84 -6.88
C TRP A 205 -2.84 -16.61 -6.02
N ALA A 206 -1.57 -16.29 -5.74
CA ALA A 206 -1.16 -15.15 -4.93
C ALA A 206 0.22 -14.61 -5.32
N VAL A 207 0.38 -13.29 -5.26
CA VAL A 207 1.64 -12.57 -5.39
C VAL A 207 1.92 -11.86 -4.08
N SER A 208 3.09 -12.11 -3.49
CA SER A 208 3.46 -11.53 -2.20
C SER A 208 4.31 -10.28 -2.38
N TYR A 209 4.07 -9.26 -1.54
CA TYR A 209 4.89 -8.05 -1.54
C TYR A 209 6.34 -8.36 -1.22
N VAL A 210 7.24 -7.58 -1.80
CA VAL A 210 8.63 -7.47 -1.34
C VAL A 210 8.82 -6.18 -0.55
N VAL A 211 9.42 -6.30 0.63
CA VAL A 211 9.84 -5.14 1.43
C VAL A 211 11.33 -5.31 1.75
N GLY A 212 12.13 -4.36 1.25
CA GLY A 212 13.57 -4.51 1.21
C GLY A 212 13.95 -5.70 0.33
N GLU A 213 14.53 -6.73 0.93
CA GLU A 213 15.01 -7.92 0.22
C GLU A 213 14.10 -9.15 0.39
N ASN A 214 13.05 -9.06 1.22
CA ASN A 214 12.28 -10.21 1.66
C ASN A 214 10.82 -10.14 1.23
N LEU A 215 10.26 -11.29 0.86
CA LEU A 215 8.82 -11.47 0.70
C LEU A 215 8.13 -11.31 2.06
N GLN A 216 7.03 -10.55 2.10
CA GLN A 216 6.21 -10.40 3.31
C GLN A 216 5.51 -11.70 3.69
N ASN A 217 5.15 -12.52 2.69
CA ASN A 217 4.66 -13.87 2.89
C ASN A 217 5.32 -14.82 1.90
N ALA A 218 6.32 -15.58 2.34
CA ALA A 218 7.01 -16.54 1.50
C ALA A 218 6.16 -17.78 1.18
N THR A 219 5.06 -18.03 1.90
CA THR A 219 4.29 -19.28 1.80
C THR A 219 2.79 -19.02 1.91
N PRO A 220 2.18 -18.23 0.99
CA PRO A 220 0.82 -17.74 1.17
C PRO A 220 -0.26 -18.82 1.06
N LEU A 221 0.02 -19.92 0.35
CA LEU A 221 -0.94 -21.00 0.10
C LEU A 221 -0.72 -22.22 1.00
N TYR A 222 0.55 -22.56 1.24
CA TYR A 222 0.97 -23.71 2.02
C TYR A 222 2.43 -23.57 2.44
N SER A 223 2.83 -24.26 3.51
CA SER A 223 4.23 -24.33 3.95
C SER A 223 4.70 -25.79 3.97
N SER A 224 5.75 -26.09 3.20
CA SER A 224 6.39 -27.41 3.20
C SER A 224 6.81 -27.83 4.62
N GLY A 225 6.50 -29.07 4.99
CA GLY A 225 6.81 -29.63 6.31
C GLY A 225 5.93 -29.10 7.45
N LYS A 226 4.81 -28.44 7.16
CA LYS A 226 3.81 -28.00 8.14
C LYS A 226 2.46 -28.65 7.90
N PRO A 227 1.59 -28.74 8.91
CA PRO A 227 0.19 -29.10 8.68
C PRO A 227 -0.48 -28.14 7.70
N THR A 228 -1.44 -28.66 6.95
CA THR A 228 -2.33 -27.86 6.11
C THR A 228 -3.12 -26.82 6.90
N ALA A 229 -3.45 -25.70 6.26
CA ALA A 229 -4.11 -24.57 6.90
C ALA A 229 -4.97 -23.80 5.91
N ASN A 230 -5.78 -22.87 6.44
CA ASN A 230 -6.45 -21.81 5.69
C ASN A 230 -7.36 -22.28 4.52
N GLY A 231 -7.77 -23.54 4.50
CA GLY A 231 -8.65 -24.10 3.47
C GLY A 231 -7.93 -24.78 2.30
N LEU A 232 -6.62 -25.03 2.39
CA LEU A 232 -5.92 -25.82 1.37
C LEU A 232 -6.45 -27.26 1.27
N THR A 233 -6.86 -27.87 2.39
CA THR A 233 -7.52 -29.20 2.40
C THR A 233 -8.75 -29.24 1.50
N ASP A 234 -9.55 -28.17 1.45
CA ASP A 234 -10.73 -28.11 0.59
C ASP A 234 -10.35 -28.18 -0.90
N ILE A 235 -9.18 -27.64 -1.29
CA ILE A 235 -8.65 -27.84 -2.66
C ILE A 235 -8.15 -29.27 -2.79
N ALA A 236 -7.29 -29.72 -1.89
CA ALA A 236 -6.60 -31.00 -2.00
C ALA A 236 -7.55 -32.20 -2.04
N GLU A 237 -8.64 -32.20 -1.26
CA GLU A 237 -9.53 -33.36 -1.14
C GLU A 237 -10.71 -33.34 -2.11
N MET A 238 -11.21 -32.15 -2.47
CA MET A 238 -12.48 -32.00 -3.20
C MET A 238 -12.43 -30.96 -4.33
N GLY A 239 -11.28 -30.33 -4.58
CA GLY A 239 -11.11 -29.33 -5.62
C GLY A 239 -11.87 -28.02 -5.37
N SER A 240 -12.27 -27.77 -4.12
CA SER A 240 -13.00 -26.56 -3.72
C SER A 240 -12.03 -25.47 -3.29
N ASN A 241 -11.95 -24.39 -4.09
CA ASN A 241 -11.04 -23.27 -3.83
C ASN A 241 -11.66 -22.14 -2.98
N THR A 242 -12.95 -22.23 -2.61
CA THR A 242 -13.69 -21.15 -1.93
C THR A 242 -13.03 -20.69 -0.64
N ARG A 243 -12.74 -21.62 0.29
CA ARG A 243 -12.23 -21.25 1.62
C ARG A 243 -10.84 -20.60 1.54
N LEU A 244 -9.94 -21.17 0.73
CA LEU A 244 -8.62 -20.60 0.55
C LEU A 244 -8.68 -19.25 -0.20
N CYS A 245 -9.54 -19.12 -1.20
CA CYS A 245 -9.79 -17.85 -1.89
C CYS A 245 -10.27 -16.76 -0.92
N ASP A 246 -11.22 -17.08 -0.04
CA ASP A 246 -11.73 -16.15 0.96
C ASP A 246 -10.66 -15.77 1.99
N TYR A 247 -9.83 -16.72 2.43
CA TYR A 247 -8.66 -16.40 3.26
C TYR A 247 -7.70 -15.44 2.57
N LEU A 248 -7.32 -15.70 1.31
CA LEU A 248 -6.39 -14.86 0.57
C LEU A 248 -6.91 -13.43 0.43
N LYS A 249 -8.21 -13.24 0.12
CA LYS A 249 -8.82 -11.90 0.09
C LYS A 249 -8.62 -11.12 1.38
N THR A 250 -8.57 -11.77 2.55
CA THR A 250 -8.35 -11.08 3.84
C THR A 250 -6.91 -10.60 4.05
N ILE A 251 -5.94 -11.20 3.35
CA ILE A 251 -4.51 -10.90 3.44
C ILE A 251 -3.93 -10.29 2.16
N THR A 252 -4.79 -10.00 1.17
CA THR A 252 -4.47 -9.23 -0.03
C THR A 252 -4.93 -7.79 0.14
N GLY A 253 -4.09 -6.84 -0.29
CA GLY A 253 -4.43 -5.44 -0.22
C GLY A 253 -3.20 -4.55 -0.33
N ILE A 254 -3.22 -3.43 0.39
CA ILE A 254 -2.22 -2.39 0.23
C ILE A 254 -1.09 -2.53 1.26
N PHE A 255 0.14 -2.39 0.77
CA PHE A 255 1.31 -2.05 1.58
C PHE A 255 1.88 -0.77 0.99
N THR A 256 1.97 0.31 1.76
CA THR A 256 2.66 1.53 1.29
C THR A 256 3.31 2.27 2.45
N PRO A 257 4.63 2.55 2.39
CA PRO A 257 5.24 3.51 3.28
C PRO A 257 4.94 4.94 2.81
N LEU A 258 4.96 5.90 3.73
CA LEU A 258 4.93 7.33 3.40
C LEU A 258 6.36 7.86 3.42
N SER A 259 6.77 8.61 2.38
CA SER A 259 8.07 9.27 2.38
C SER A 259 8.21 10.29 3.52
N PRO A 260 9.38 10.94 3.72
CA PRO A 260 9.45 12.11 4.59
C PRO A 260 8.32 13.09 4.31
N ILE A 261 7.69 13.58 5.38
CA ILE A 261 6.54 14.47 5.27
C ILE A 261 7.02 15.90 5.03
N LEU A 262 6.60 16.48 3.91
CA LEU A 262 6.77 17.90 3.65
C LEU A 262 5.63 18.67 4.34
N VAL A 263 5.97 19.65 5.18
CA VAL A 263 5.01 20.58 5.80
C VAL A 263 5.39 22.00 5.44
N VAL A 264 4.44 22.78 4.94
CA VAL A 264 4.63 24.17 4.53
C VAL A 264 3.62 25.05 5.26
N VAL A 265 4.11 26.07 5.97
CA VAL A 265 3.29 27.15 6.53
C VAL A 265 3.34 28.31 5.54
N TYR A 266 2.18 28.74 5.04
CA TYR A 266 2.09 29.77 4.01
C TYR A 266 0.90 30.71 4.23
N ASN A 267 0.93 31.90 3.63
CA ASN A 267 -0.10 32.92 3.78
C ASN A 267 -0.18 33.80 2.52
N GLY A 268 -1.38 34.27 2.18
CA GLY A 268 -1.59 35.23 1.08
C GLY A 268 -1.38 34.68 -0.34
N ILE A 269 -1.21 33.36 -0.50
CA ILE A 269 -1.03 32.66 -1.78
C ILE A 269 -1.91 31.40 -1.84
N GLU A 270 -2.06 30.82 -3.04
CA GLU A 270 -2.62 29.47 -3.26
C GLU A 270 -1.63 28.38 -2.81
N ASN A 271 -2.06 27.11 -2.81
CA ASN A 271 -1.24 25.96 -2.46
C ASN A 271 0.13 26.01 -3.18
N PRO A 272 1.23 26.12 -2.42
CA PRO A 272 2.54 26.30 -3.01
C PRO A 272 3.15 25.01 -3.57
N ILE A 273 2.58 23.84 -3.25
CA ILE A 273 3.10 22.53 -3.64
C ILE A 273 2.66 22.15 -5.06
N TYR A 274 1.37 22.32 -5.38
CA TYR A 274 0.79 21.85 -6.63
C TYR A 274 -0.50 22.58 -7.00
N LYS A 275 -1.03 22.30 -8.20
CA LYS A 275 -2.39 22.69 -8.60
C LYS A 275 -2.97 21.65 -9.53
N VAL A 276 -4.20 21.21 -9.25
CA VAL A 276 -4.92 20.24 -10.09
C VAL A 276 -5.15 20.84 -11.48
N GLY A 277 -4.94 20.04 -12.52
CA GLY A 277 -5.07 20.49 -13.91
C GLY A 277 -3.84 21.20 -14.46
N GLU A 278 -2.81 21.45 -13.65
CA GLU A 278 -1.49 21.89 -14.11
C GLU A 278 -0.53 20.71 -14.22
N VAL A 279 0.44 20.81 -15.14
CA VAL A 279 1.59 19.89 -15.16
C VAL A 279 2.52 20.18 -13.98
N ASP A 280 3.33 19.19 -13.59
CA ASP A 280 4.40 19.41 -12.59
C ASP A 280 5.28 20.60 -12.97
N ARG A 281 5.51 21.51 -12.02
CA ARG A 281 6.19 22.79 -12.25
C ARG A 281 7.71 22.65 -12.38
N GLY A 282 8.27 21.45 -12.26
CA GLY A 282 9.71 21.20 -12.25
C GLY A 282 10.42 21.75 -11.01
N GLN A 283 9.66 22.05 -9.95
CA GLN A 283 10.15 22.71 -8.73
C GLN A 283 10.50 21.72 -7.61
N GLY A 284 10.39 20.42 -7.89
CA GLY A 284 10.77 19.35 -6.95
C GLY A 284 9.63 18.41 -6.56
N LEU A 285 8.37 18.70 -6.89
CA LEU A 285 7.24 17.81 -6.59
C LEU A 285 7.40 16.45 -7.26
N LYS A 286 7.85 16.39 -8.51
CA LYS A 286 8.28 15.13 -9.16
C LYS A 286 9.25 14.31 -8.31
N ALA A 287 10.27 14.92 -7.70
CA ALA A 287 11.26 14.20 -6.89
C ALA A 287 10.62 13.63 -5.61
N LEU A 288 9.67 14.36 -5.02
CA LEU A 288 8.87 13.88 -3.90
C LEU A 288 7.97 12.71 -4.33
N ALA A 289 7.17 12.91 -5.38
CA ALA A 289 6.17 11.95 -5.82
C ALA A 289 6.78 10.65 -6.38
N GLN A 290 7.94 10.71 -7.03
CA GLN A 290 8.58 9.52 -7.62
C GLN A 290 9.56 8.81 -6.70
N MET A 291 10.24 9.56 -5.82
CA MET A 291 11.40 9.04 -5.07
C MET A 291 11.29 9.29 -3.57
N GLY A 292 10.23 9.94 -3.10
CA GLY A 292 10.08 10.35 -1.71
C GLY A 292 11.03 11.48 -1.29
N ASN A 293 11.69 12.15 -2.23
CA ASN A 293 12.63 13.22 -1.94
C ASN A 293 11.92 14.58 -1.84
N ALA A 294 11.55 14.97 -0.62
CA ALA A 294 10.93 16.25 -0.33
C ALA A 294 11.93 17.43 -0.30
N ASP A 295 13.24 17.19 -0.17
CA ASP A 295 14.24 18.25 0.02
C ASP A 295 14.33 19.20 -1.18
N THR A 296 14.16 18.67 -2.39
CA THR A 296 14.21 19.48 -3.61
C THR A 296 13.11 20.54 -3.61
N LEU A 297 11.88 20.13 -3.34
CA LEU A 297 10.74 21.05 -3.25
C LEU A 297 10.87 21.97 -2.04
N ALA A 298 11.29 21.44 -0.90
CA ALA A 298 11.47 22.23 0.32
C ALA A 298 12.47 23.38 0.11
N ASN A 299 13.61 23.10 -0.52
CA ASN A 299 14.63 24.09 -0.81
C ASN A 299 14.16 25.14 -1.84
N TYR A 300 13.34 24.75 -2.80
CA TYR A 300 12.73 25.70 -3.74
C TYR A 300 11.77 26.68 -3.04
N LEU A 301 10.98 26.20 -2.08
CA LEU A 301 9.96 27.00 -1.39
C LEU A 301 10.53 27.95 -0.32
N LYS A 302 11.66 27.59 0.31
CA LYS A 302 12.28 28.43 1.36
C LYS A 302 12.59 29.83 0.84
N GLY A 303 12.09 30.84 1.56
CA GLY A 303 12.31 32.26 1.24
C GLY A 303 11.47 32.80 0.08
N LYS A 304 10.54 32.02 -0.48
CA LYS A 304 9.58 32.54 -1.47
C LYS A 304 8.54 33.44 -0.79
N PRO A 305 8.06 34.50 -1.49
CA PRO A 305 6.96 35.31 -0.98
C PRO A 305 5.75 34.46 -0.61
N GLY A 306 5.15 34.74 0.55
CA GLY A 306 4.02 33.98 1.08
C GLY A 306 4.37 32.68 1.80
N ILE A 307 5.64 32.22 1.78
CA ILE A 307 6.10 31.05 2.55
C ILE A 307 6.71 31.51 3.87
N LYS A 308 6.17 31.04 4.99
CA LYS A 308 6.64 31.35 6.34
C LYS A 308 7.65 30.32 6.84
N ALA A 309 7.35 29.03 6.69
CA ALA A 309 8.21 27.94 7.13
C ALA A 309 8.03 26.69 6.26
N VAL A 310 9.10 25.89 6.19
CA VAL A 310 9.12 24.63 5.43
C VAL A 310 9.89 23.59 6.23
N TYR A 311 9.26 22.43 6.46
CA TYR A 311 9.81 21.32 7.23
C TYR A 311 9.79 20.05 6.39
N VAL A 312 10.85 19.25 6.48
CA VAL A 312 10.91 17.89 5.93
C VAL A 312 11.11 16.95 7.12
N LEU A 313 10.15 16.05 7.32
CA LEU A 313 10.05 15.23 8.52
C LEU A 313 10.27 13.74 8.17
N PRO A 314 11.53 13.27 8.12
CA PRO A 314 11.81 11.84 8.00
C PRO A 314 11.57 11.13 9.33
N ASP A 315 11.09 9.88 9.28
CA ASP A 315 11.15 9.02 10.47
C ASP A 315 12.61 8.88 10.93
N PRO A 316 12.94 9.08 12.22
CA PRO A 316 14.33 9.05 12.66
C PRO A 316 14.99 7.69 12.42
N ALA A 317 14.25 6.59 12.56
CA ALA A 317 14.74 5.22 12.43
C ALA A 317 14.71 4.72 10.99
N THR A 318 13.56 4.85 10.32
CA THR A 318 13.32 4.22 9.00
C THR A 318 13.40 5.21 7.84
N LYS A 319 13.49 6.52 8.11
CA LYS A 319 13.40 7.63 7.13
C LYS A 319 12.04 7.78 6.44
N VAL A 320 11.24 6.73 6.40
CA VAL A 320 9.85 6.69 5.89
C VAL A 320 8.89 6.27 7.01
N LEU A 321 7.64 6.70 6.97
CA LEU A 321 6.61 6.17 7.88
C LEU A 321 6.11 4.84 7.34
N LEU A 322 6.56 3.74 7.93
CA LEU A 322 6.07 2.40 7.60
C LEU A 322 4.59 2.26 8.02
N PRO A 323 3.79 1.45 7.30
CA PRO A 323 2.45 1.12 7.75
C PRO A 323 2.50 0.22 9.00
N ILE A 324 1.34 -0.07 9.58
CA ILE A 324 1.20 -1.11 10.60
C ILE A 324 1.46 -2.47 9.95
N ILE A 325 2.44 -3.21 10.45
CA ILE A 325 2.85 -4.54 9.95
C ILE A 325 2.67 -5.57 11.06
N GLY A 326 1.65 -6.42 10.93
CA GLY A 326 1.27 -7.36 12.00
C GLY A 326 0.98 -6.61 13.31
N ASN A 327 1.78 -6.86 14.33
CA ASN A 327 1.66 -6.20 15.65
C ASN A 327 2.57 -4.97 15.79
N GLN A 328 3.36 -4.61 14.77
CA GLN A 328 4.22 -3.43 14.79
C GLN A 328 3.40 -2.20 14.45
N ALA A 329 3.45 -1.18 15.32
CA ALA A 329 2.80 0.10 15.08
C ALA A 329 3.38 0.79 13.83
N GLY A 330 2.54 1.57 13.15
CA GLY A 330 2.95 2.40 12.04
C GLY A 330 3.89 3.54 12.48
N GLY A 331 4.64 4.06 11.51
CA GLY A 331 5.56 5.16 11.71
C GLY A 331 4.83 6.48 11.98
N LYS A 332 5.46 7.35 12.78
CA LYS A 332 4.94 8.69 13.09
C LYS A 332 6.05 9.71 13.23
N VAL A 333 5.75 10.96 12.87
CA VAL A 333 6.63 12.11 13.07
C VAL A 333 5.83 13.28 13.63
N SER A 334 6.48 14.10 14.46
CA SER A 334 5.90 15.31 15.04
C SER A 334 6.85 16.49 14.89
N GLN A 335 6.28 17.68 14.70
CA GLN A 335 7.04 18.93 14.56
C GLN A 335 6.29 20.07 15.24
N GLU A 336 6.97 20.83 16.09
CA GLU A 336 6.47 22.12 16.57
C GLU A 336 6.58 23.15 15.44
N ILE A 337 5.49 23.84 15.13
CA ILE A 337 5.44 24.88 14.11
C ILE A 337 4.92 26.18 14.74
N SER A 338 5.45 27.30 14.25
CA SER A 338 5.03 28.63 14.65
C SER A 338 4.06 29.21 13.62
N VAL A 339 2.85 29.54 14.06
CA VAL A 339 1.70 29.91 13.22
C VAL A 339 1.03 31.17 13.74
N SER A 340 0.54 31.99 12.82
CA SER A 340 -0.18 33.24 13.08
C SER A 340 -1.54 33.18 12.41
N LYS A 341 -2.42 34.14 12.74
CA LYS A 341 -3.72 34.26 12.09
C LYS A 341 -3.59 34.33 10.56
N ASN A 342 -4.46 33.62 9.86
CA ASN A 342 -4.48 33.46 8.39
C ASN A 342 -3.35 32.60 7.80
N ASP A 343 -2.41 32.09 8.60
CA ASP A 343 -1.47 31.09 8.12
C ASP A 343 -2.23 29.81 7.77
N LYS A 344 -1.79 29.18 6.68
CA LYS A 344 -2.33 27.94 6.13
C LYS A 344 -1.28 26.85 6.16
N LEU A 345 -1.74 25.60 6.13
CA LEU A 345 -0.87 24.42 6.03
C LEU A 345 -1.03 23.71 4.68
N ALA A 346 0.10 23.41 4.05
CA ALA A 346 0.17 22.47 2.96
C ALA A 346 1.07 21.30 3.36
N ILE A 347 0.61 20.08 3.16
CA ILE A 347 1.34 18.85 3.49
C ILE A 347 1.47 18.03 2.21
N ALA A 348 2.62 17.39 2.00
CA ALA A 348 2.78 16.39 0.95
C ALA A 348 3.69 15.23 1.36
N THR A 349 3.37 14.04 0.87
CA THR A 349 4.20 12.84 1.01
C THR A 349 3.91 11.85 -0.11
N MET A 350 4.93 11.11 -0.55
CA MET A 350 4.78 10.05 -1.54
C MET A 350 3.89 8.92 -1.01
N TYR A 351 3.08 8.33 -1.88
CA TYR A 351 2.61 6.96 -1.74
C TYR A 351 3.76 6.04 -2.17
N GLY A 352 4.48 5.45 -1.22
CA GLY A 352 5.80 4.88 -1.47
C GLY A 352 5.85 3.76 -2.52
N PHE A 353 4.81 2.96 -2.64
CA PHE A 353 4.73 1.89 -3.65
C PHE A 353 3.89 2.31 -4.87
N SER A 354 4.16 3.51 -5.39
CA SER A 354 3.61 4.01 -6.65
C SER A 354 4.73 4.53 -7.55
N ASN A 355 4.39 4.84 -8.79
CA ASN A 355 5.34 5.44 -9.74
C ASN A 355 5.53 6.94 -9.47
N ASP A 356 4.44 7.66 -9.18
CA ASP A 356 4.44 9.08 -8.89
C ASP A 356 3.18 9.56 -8.15
N TRP A 357 2.54 8.70 -7.35
CA TRP A 357 1.41 9.13 -6.52
C TRP A 357 1.89 9.78 -5.23
N PHE A 358 1.17 10.80 -4.77
CA PHE A 358 1.46 11.51 -3.54
C PHE A 358 0.19 11.92 -2.81
N PHE A 359 0.21 11.80 -1.50
CA PHE A 359 -0.79 12.43 -0.65
C PHE A 359 -0.45 13.91 -0.52
N ALA A 360 -1.47 14.76 -0.62
CA ALA A 360 -1.34 16.17 -0.28
C ALA A 360 -2.64 16.72 0.31
N THR A 361 -2.52 17.81 1.06
CA THR A 361 -3.67 18.61 1.48
C THR A 361 -4.39 19.15 0.26
N SER A 362 -5.67 18.83 0.11
CA SER A 362 -6.53 19.36 -0.94
C SER A 362 -7.12 20.71 -0.54
N GLY A 363 -6.98 21.71 -1.41
CA GLY A 363 -7.50 23.06 -1.16
C GLY A 363 -6.48 24.01 -0.53
N ASP A 364 -6.97 25.22 -0.23
CA ASP A 364 -6.19 26.34 0.32
C ASP A 364 -6.77 26.82 1.66
N ASP A 365 -7.46 25.98 2.41
CA ASP A 365 -8.35 26.40 3.50
C ASP A 365 -7.99 25.80 4.87
N ILE A 366 -6.90 25.03 4.96
CA ILE A 366 -6.44 24.48 6.23
C ILE A 366 -5.82 25.60 7.07
N ASP A 367 -6.61 26.15 7.99
CA ASP A 367 -6.15 27.07 9.02
C ASP A 367 -5.06 26.41 9.87
N ALA A 368 -3.85 26.99 9.88
CA ALA A 368 -2.72 26.47 10.61
C ALA A 368 -2.87 26.58 12.15
N THR A 369 -3.80 27.42 12.62
CA THR A 369 -4.08 27.65 14.04
C THR A 369 -5.14 26.71 14.62
N GLN A 370 -5.88 25.99 13.76
CA GLN A 370 -6.90 25.06 14.20
C GLN A 370 -6.28 23.89 14.99
N LYS A 371 -7.11 23.24 15.81
CA LYS A 371 -6.74 22.08 16.62
C LYS A 371 -7.61 20.88 16.28
N GLY A 372 -7.05 19.69 16.39
CA GLY A 372 -7.74 18.43 16.17
C GLY A 372 -7.24 17.63 14.98
N ASP A 373 -8.03 16.65 14.59
CA ASP A 373 -7.74 15.75 13.48
C ASP A 373 -8.13 16.41 12.15
N ILE A 374 -7.17 16.60 11.26
CA ILE A 374 -7.36 17.22 9.95
C ILE A 374 -7.17 16.22 8.80
N SER A 375 -7.20 14.91 9.07
CA SER A 375 -6.92 13.87 8.08
C SER A 375 -7.84 13.90 6.86
N MET A 376 -9.07 14.39 7.03
CA MET A 376 -10.05 14.58 5.94
C MET A 376 -9.63 15.63 4.90
N SER A 377 -8.63 16.47 5.22
CA SER A 377 -8.08 17.43 4.28
C SER A 377 -7.04 16.81 3.33
N MET A 378 -6.62 15.56 3.56
CA MET A 378 -5.68 14.86 2.70
C MET A 378 -6.42 14.21 1.53
N SER A 379 -5.80 14.27 0.36
CA SER A 379 -6.22 13.59 -0.87
C SER A 379 -5.02 12.92 -1.55
N LEU A 380 -5.27 11.94 -2.40
CA LEU A 380 -4.25 11.24 -3.18
C LEU A 380 -4.25 11.74 -4.63
N PHE A 381 -3.08 12.12 -5.12
CA PHE A 381 -2.89 12.67 -6.45
C PHE A 381 -1.85 11.88 -7.24
N ASP A 382 -2.06 11.81 -8.54
CA ASP A 382 -1.10 11.39 -9.55
C ASP A 382 -0.36 12.64 -10.04
N ASN A 383 0.98 12.64 -9.98
CA ASN A 383 1.78 13.78 -10.40
C ASN A 383 1.83 13.96 -11.93
N GLY A 384 1.51 12.92 -12.70
CA GLY A 384 1.51 12.93 -14.16
C GLY A 384 2.90 12.94 -14.78
N THR A 385 3.93 12.51 -14.06
CA THR A 385 5.33 12.50 -14.52
C THR A 385 5.91 11.10 -14.70
N ALA A 386 5.23 10.06 -14.23
CA ALA A 386 5.59 8.66 -14.45
C ALA A 386 4.41 7.80 -14.93
N ILE A 387 4.68 6.87 -15.84
CA ILE A 387 3.67 5.88 -16.27
C ILE A 387 3.29 5.01 -15.07
N ASN A 388 2.00 4.95 -14.79
CA ASN A 388 1.46 4.15 -13.70
C ASN A 388 1.60 2.64 -13.92
N GLN A 389 1.92 1.95 -12.83
CA GLN A 389 1.89 0.50 -12.69
C GLN A 389 1.09 0.11 -11.45
N PHE A 390 0.80 -1.19 -11.31
CA PHE A 390 0.14 -1.70 -10.12
C PHE A 390 0.91 -1.27 -8.85
N PRO A 391 0.27 -0.60 -7.88
CA PRO A 391 0.95 -0.15 -6.68
C PRO A 391 1.56 -1.32 -5.90
N GLY A 392 2.88 -1.35 -5.76
CA GLY A 392 3.59 -2.46 -5.11
C GLY A 392 4.15 -3.52 -6.03
N ALA A 393 3.76 -3.53 -7.31
CA ALA A 393 4.19 -4.52 -8.29
C ALA A 393 4.76 -3.88 -9.57
N GLY A 394 5.25 -2.64 -9.50
CA GLY A 394 5.82 -1.95 -10.66
C GLY A 394 7.33 -2.07 -10.77
N ILE A 395 7.83 -2.59 -11.90
CA ILE A 395 9.27 -2.72 -12.24
C ILE A 395 9.98 -1.37 -12.39
N THR A 396 9.22 -0.29 -12.54
CA THR A 396 9.71 1.08 -12.69
C THR A 396 9.42 1.94 -11.46
N GLN A 397 8.84 1.37 -10.40
CA GLN A 397 8.65 2.05 -9.12
C GLN A 397 9.99 2.19 -8.40
N PHE A 398 10.33 3.40 -7.96
CA PHE A 398 11.63 3.69 -7.38
C PHE A 398 11.94 2.82 -6.15
N ASN A 399 10.96 2.68 -5.25
CA ASN A 399 11.11 1.91 -4.02
C ASN A 399 11.15 0.38 -4.23
N LEU A 400 10.99 -0.08 -5.47
CA LEU A 400 11.19 -1.47 -5.91
C LEU A 400 12.44 -1.62 -6.80
N ALA A 401 13.42 -0.71 -6.62
CA ALA A 401 14.64 -0.60 -7.42
C ALA A 401 14.39 -0.37 -8.92
N GLY A 402 13.24 0.21 -9.26
CA GLY A 402 12.86 0.62 -10.60
C GLY A 402 13.30 2.04 -10.95
N THR A 403 13.21 2.39 -12.22
CA THR A 403 13.39 3.76 -12.70
C THR A 403 12.10 4.23 -13.37
N PRO A 404 11.39 5.23 -12.81
CA PRO A 404 10.11 5.66 -13.34
C PRO A 404 10.18 6.05 -14.82
N LEU A 405 9.25 5.53 -15.63
CA LEU A 405 9.17 5.85 -17.05
C LEU A 405 8.48 7.19 -17.23
N LYS A 406 9.15 8.12 -17.88
CA LYS A 406 8.67 9.49 -18.05
C LYS A 406 7.33 9.54 -18.80
N GLU A 407 6.40 10.31 -18.26
CA GLU A 407 5.28 10.88 -18.99
C GLU A 407 5.10 12.37 -18.65
N SER A 408 4.07 13.01 -19.21
CA SER A 408 3.75 14.41 -18.96
C SER A 408 2.26 14.63 -19.10
N LYS A 409 1.54 14.38 -18.01
CA LYS A 409 0.12 14.67 -17.82
C LYS A 409 -0.04 15.78 -16.78
N VAL A 410 -1.27 16.29 -16.67
CA VAL A 410 -1.63 17.20 -15.59
C VAL A 410 -1.81 16.44 -14.29
N ILE A 411 -1.55 17.10 -13.17
CA ILE A 411 -1.78 16.57 -11.84
C ILE A 411 -3.29 16.39 -11.64
N ALA A 412 -3.69 15.20 -11.20
CA ALA A 412 -5.09 14.83 -11.02
C ALA A 412 -5.27 13.95 -9.79
N ALA A 413 -6.49 13.92 -9.23
CA ALA A 413 -6.80 12.98 -8.15
C ALA A 413 -6.73 11.55 -8.66
N VAL A 414 -6.18 10.63 -7.87
CA VAL A 414 -6.22 9.19 -8.16
C VAL A 414 -7.66 8.71 -7.96
N PRO A 415 -8.33 8.13 -8.97
CA PRO A 415 -9.66 7.57 -8.81
C PRO A 415 -9.67 6.44 -7.76
N ASN A 416 -10.79 6.23 -7.07
CA ASN A 416 -10.95 5.07 -6.20
C ASN A 416 -12.36 4.46 -6.39
N PRO A 417 -12.51 3.28 -7.00
CA PRO A 417 -11.44 2.39 -7.49
C PRO A 417 -10.60 3.01 -8.61
N ASN A 418 -9.31 2.68 -8.65
CA ASN A 418 -8.41 3.03 -9.77
C ASN A 418 -8.33 1.89 -10.79
N ALA A 419 -7.49 2.06 -11.82
CA ALA A 419 -7.30 1.06 -12.88
C ALA A 419 -6.70 -0.27 -12.40
N PHE A 420 -6.12 -0.32 -11.20
CA PHE A 420 -5.42 -1.48 -10.65
C PHE A 420 -6.16 -2.13 -9.48
N THR A 421 -6.68 -1.31 -8.56
CA THR A 421 -7.23 -1.80 -7.29
C THR A 421 -8.15 -0.77 -6.62
N THR A 422 -8.80 -1.18 -5.53
CA THR A 422 -9.54 -0.31 -4.62
C THR A 422 -8.66 0.00 -3.41
N LEU A 423 -8.44 1.27 -3.12
CA LEU A 423 -7.68 1.72 -1.96
C LEU A 423 -8.60 1.88 -0.73
N PRO A 424 -8.08 1.70 0.50
CA PRO A 424 -8.76 2.15 1.72
C PRO A 424 -9.10 3.64 1.68
N ALA A 425 -9.95 4.10 2.59
CA ALA A 425 -10.15 5.54 2.76
C ALA A 425 -8.81 6.22 3.12
N ILE A 426 -8.63 7.48 2.69
CA ILE A 426 -7.38 8.21 2.96
C ILE A 426 -7.09 8.29 4.47
N THR A 427 -8.14 8.46 5.28
CA THR A 427 -8.06 8.46 6.75
C THR A 427 -7.63 7.13 7.36
N ASP A 428 -7.77 6.03 6.63
CA ASP A 428 -7.27 4.71 7.02
C ASP A 428 -5.81 4.49 6.59
N ILE A 429 -5.17 5.47 5.94
CA ILE A 429 -3.78 5.41 5.49
C ILE A 429 -2.93 6.46 6.20
N ILE A 430 -3.33 7.72 6.14
CA ILE A 430 -2.59 8.85 6.70
C ILE A 430 -3.46 9.59 7.71
N ARG A 431 -2.90 9.78 8.91
CA ARG A 431 -3.53 10.57 9.97
C ARG A 431 -2.72 11.83 10.24
N VAL A 432 -3.39 12.97 10.34
CA VAL A 432 -2.76 14.27 10.59
C VAL A 432 -3.49 14.98 11.74
N ILE A 433 -2.74 15.36 12.78
CA ILE A 433 -3.28 16.00 13.99
C ILE A 433 -2.54 17.31 14.26
N LEU A 434 -3.28 18.37 14.57
CA LEU A 434 -2.77 19.63 15.13
C LEU A 434 -3.13 19.74 16.61
N GLN A 435 -2.12 19.94 17.47
CA GLN A 435 -2.24 19.94 18.94
C GLN A 435 -2.07 21.32 19.53
#